data_AF-A0A9E2EWH7-F1
#
_entry.id   AF-A0A9E2EWH7-F1
#
_cell.length_a   1.000
_cell.length_b   1.000
_cell.length_c   1.000
_cell.angle_alpha   90.00
_cell.angle_beta   90.00
_cell.angle_gamma   90.00
#
_symmetry.space_group_name_H-M   'P 1'
#
loop_
_entity.id
_entity.type
_entity.pdbx_description
1 polymer ?
#
loop_
_entity_poly.entity_id
_entity_poly.type
_entity_poly.pdbx_seq_one_letter_code
_entity_poly.pdbx_strand_id
1 'polypeptide(L)' 'LRTTLIPVFEYEIDGKRLKYRYTQVVPDFKMPIRVTIGNEMYWLTPNDTWQTQEFRTELSSLEVDMNFYLEVLETK' A
#
# COMPACT_ATOMS: atom_id res chain seq x y z
N LEU A 1 13.93 -20.52 5.68
CA LEU A 1 13.95 -19.20 6.35
C LEU A 1 12.52 -18.94 6.85
N ARG A 2 12.27 -18.94 8.16
CA ARG A 2 10.95 -18.60 8.73
C ARG A 2 11.02 -17.15 9.17
N THR A 3 10.66 -16.23 8.29
CA THR A 3 10.42 -14.84 8.69
C THR A 3 8.98 -14.76 9.15
N THR A 4 8.77 -14.57 10.45
CA THR A 4 7.47 -14.25 11.06
C THR A 4 7.13 -12.77 10.86
N LEU A 5 7.61 -12.16 9.78
CA LEU A 5 7.40 -10.76 9.49
C LEU A 5 6.10 -10.67 8.70
N ILE A 6 5.08 -10.10 9.32
CA ILE A 6 3.84 -9.76 8.63
C ILE A 6 4.13 -8.49 7.82
N PRO A 7 4.00 -8.50 6.49
CA PRO A 7 4.20 -7.30 5.69
C PRO A 7 3.28 -6.19 6.18
N VAL A 8 3.83 -5.00 6.38
CA VAL A 8 3.04 -3.82 6.75
C VAL A 8 2.99 -2.91 5.53
N PHE A 9 1.80 -2.68 5.01
CA PHE A 9 1.55 -1.68 3.98
C PHE A 9 1.38 -0.32 4.65
N GLU A 10 2.43 0.50 4.56
CA GLU A 10 2.41 1.88 5.02
C GLU A 10 2.00 2.78 3.87
N TYR A 11 1.03 3.66 4.11
CA TYR A 11 0.63 4.66 3.14
C TYR A 11 0.30 6.01 3.78
N GLU A 12 0.45 7.06 2.99
CA GLU A 12 0.15 8.45 3.33
C GLU A 12 -0.61 9.07 2.16
N ILE A 13 -1.70 9.76 2.46
CA ILE A 13 -2.52 10.45 1.47
C ILE A 13 -2.32 11.95 1.60
N ASP A 14 -1.86 12.57 0.51
CA ASP A 14 -1.62 14.01 0.39
C ASP A 14 -2.44 14.56 -0.79
N GLY A 15 -3.73 14.82 -0.53
CA GLY A 15 -4.71 15.25 -1.53
C GLY A 15 -4.89 14.21 -2.64
N LYS A 16 -4.30 14.47 -3.81
CA LYS A 16 -4.32 13.56 -4.98
C LYS A 16 -3.14 12.59 -5.03
N ARG A 17 -2.18 12.71 -4.12
CA ARG A 17 -0.97 11.89 -4.12
C ARG A 17 -1.06 10.83 -3.04
N LEU A 18 -0.85 9.58 -3.44
CA LEU A 18 -0.67 8.47 -2.53
C LEU A 18 0.82 8.16 -2.43
N LYS A 19 1.40 8.28 -1.25
CA LYS A 19 2.70 7.67 -0.95
C LYS A 19 2.48 6.33 -0.30
N TYR A 20 3.24 5.33 -0.69
CA TYR A 20 3.12 4.00 -0.11
C TYR A 20 4.43 3.23 -0.16
N ARG A 21 4.58 2.28 0.76
CA ARG A 21 5.67 1.30 0.81
C ARG A 21 5.27 0.08 1.60
N TYR A 22 6.03 -1.00 1.45
CA TYR A 22 6.04 -2.07 2.42
C TYR A 22 7.13 -1.86 3.46
N THR A 23 6.79 -2.09 4.72
CA THR A 23 7.74 -2.29 5.80
C THR A 23 7.61 -3.73 6.33
N GLN A 24 8.62 -4.18 7.09
CA GLN A 24 8.70 -5.57 7.55
C GLN A 24 8.72 -6.61 6.40
N VAL A 25 9.24 -6.24 5.23
CA VAL A 25 9.41 -7.16 4.09
C VAL A 25 10.86 -7.53 3.88
N VAL A 26 11.08 -8.67 3.22
CA VAL A 26 12.43 -9.09 2.81
C VAL A 26 12.91 -8.26 1.61
N PRO A 27 14.24 -8.13 1.41
CA PRO A 27 14.78 -7.57 0.17
C PRO A 27 14.20 -8.30 -1.05
N ASP A 28 13.93 -7.56 -2.12
CA ASP A 28 13.27 -8.05 -3.34
C ASP A 28 11.81 -8.54 -3.18
N PHE A 29 11.14 -8.21 -2.07
CA PHE A 29 9.72 -8.48 -1.93
C PHE A 29 8.89 -7.70 -2.95
N LYS A 30 8.21 -8.43 -3.84
CA LYS A 30 7.36 -7.87 -4.89
C LYS A 30 6.02 -8.58 -4.86
N MET A 31 5.08 -8.00 -4.13
CA MET A 31 3.71 -8.51 -4.06
C MET A 31 2.72 -7.43 -4.51
N PRO A 32 2.04 -7.62 -5.65
CA PRO A 32 0.98 -6.73 -6.06
C PRO A 32 -0.21 -6.91 -5.11
N ILE A 33 -0.77 -5.80 -4.65
CA ILE A 33 -1.98 -5.75 -3.84
C ILE A 33 -3.06 -4.98 -4.57
N ARG A 34 -4.30 -5.35 -4.28
CA ARG A 34 -5.47 -4.64 -4.74
C ARG A 34 -5.92 -3.67 -3.66
N VAL A 35 -6.06 -2.41 -4.04
CA VAL A 35 -6.62 -1.37 -3.19
C VAL A 35 -7.81 -0.74 -3.87
N THR A 36 -8.80 -0.35 -3.09
CA THR A 36 -9.95 0.42 -3.53
C THR A 36 -9.74 1.85 -3.09
N ILE A 37 -9.76 2.77 -4.04
CA ILE A 37 -9.58 4.20 -3.81
C ILE A 37 -10.86 4.88 -4.29
N GLY A 38 -11.62 5.44 -3.34
CA GLY A 38 -12.97 5.94 -3.62
C GLY A 38 -13.88 4.81 -4.14
N ASN A 39 -14.17 4.82 -5.44
CA ASN A 39 -15.08 3.87 -6.09
C ASN A 39 -14.40 3.00 -7.16
N GLU A 40 -13.08 3.12 -7.31
CA GLU A 40 -12.29 2.42 -8.32
C GLU A 40 -11.25 1.50 -7.66
N MET A 41 -11.00 0.35 -8.29
CA MET A 41 -10.00 -0.61 -7.85
C MET A 41 -8.68 -0.38 -8.60
N TYR A 42 -7.59 -0.35 -7.85
CA TYR A 42 -6.24 -0.15 -8.35
C TYR A 42 -5.33 -1.29 -7.90
N TRP A 43 -4.42 -1.68 -8.78
CA TRP A 43 -3.34 -2.59 -8.44
C TRP A 43 -2.09 -1.78 -8.11
N LEU A 44 -1.62 -1.91 -6.87
CA LEU A 44 -0.35 -1.33 -6.44
C LEU A 44 0.69 -2.44 -6.33
N THR A 45 1.94 -2.14 -6.65
CA THR A 45 3.06 -3.06 -6.40
C THR A 45 4.07 -2.35 -5.50
N PRO A 46 3.80 -2.27 -4.18
CA PRO A 46 4.71 -1.65 -3.24
C PRO A 46 6.00 -2.46 -3.14
N ASN A 47 7.07 -1.77 -2.75
CA ASN A 47 8.37 -2.35 -2.43
C ASN A 47 8.83 -1.78 -1.08
N ASP A 48 10.06 -2.10 -0.68
CA ASP A 48 10.68 -1.62 0.56
C ASP A 48 11.05 -0.11 0.55
N THR A 49 10.80 0.58 -0.57
CA THR A 49 11.08 2.01 -0.74
C THR A 49 9.80 2.83 -0.89
N TRP A 50 9.85 4.12 -0.55
CA TRP A 50 8.72 5.02 -0.75
C TRP A 50 8.43 5.22 -2.24
N GLN A 51 7.23 4.85 -2.65
CA GLN A 51 6.68 5.12 -3.97
C GLN A 51 5.59 6.18 -3.85
N THR A 52 5.44 7.02 -4.87
CA THR A 52 4.39 8.03 -4.94
C THR A 52 3.62 7.87 -6.23
N GLN A 53 2.30 7.82 -6.13
CA GLN A 53 1.40 7.77 -7.26
C GLN A 53 0.40 8.91 -7.18
N GLU A 54 0.30 9.68 -8.26
CA GLU A 54 -0.67 10.76 -8.39
C GLU A 54 -1.92 10.25 -9.09
N PHE A 55 -3.07 10.60 -8.54
CA PHE A 55 -4.38 10.23 -9.06
C PHE A 55 -5.11 11.46 -9.60
N ARG A 56 -6.08 11.23 -10.48
CA ARG A 56 -6.88 12.33 -11.06
C ARG A 56 -7.87 12.92 -10.06
N THR A 57 -8.34 12.10 -9.12
CA THR A 57 -9.26 12.50 -8.05
C THR A 57 -8.52 12.71 -6.73
N GLU A 58 -9.11 13.52 -5.86
CA GLU A 58 -8.72 13.57 -4.46
C GLU A 58 -8.95 12.20 -3.82
N LEU A 59 -7.97 11.76 -3.04
CA LEU A 59 -7.99 10.50 -2.32
C LEU A 59 -8.58 10.77 -0.94
N SER A 60 -9.82 10.31 -0.72
CA SER A 60 -10.47 10.49 0.59
C SER A 60 -10.31 9.26 1.48
N SER A 61 -10.23 8.08 0.87
CA SER A 61 -10.12 6.79 1.54
C SER A 61 -9.37 5.80 0.66
N LEU A 62 -8.59 4.93 1.31
CA LEU A 62 -7.95 3.79 0.70
C LEU A 62 -8.28 2.55 1.52
N GLU A 63 -8.86 1.55 0.86
CA GLU A 63 -9.15 0.25 1.45
C GLU A 63 -8.30 -0.81 0.77
N VAL A 64 -7.51 -1.56 1.54
CA VAL A 64 -6.79 -2.73 1.01
C VAL A 64 -7.72 -3.93 1.02
N ASP A 65 -7.66 -4.73 -0.03
CA ASP A 65 -8.43 -5.96 -0.13
C ASP A 65 -8.07 -6.95 0.99
N MET A 66 -9.08 -7.43 1.72
CA MET A 66 -8.93 -8.36 2.85
C MET A 66 -8.36 -9.74 2.46
N ASN A 67 -8.27 -10.05 1.17
CA ASN A 67 -7.64 -11.29 0.69
C ASN A 67 -6.11 -11.29 0.85
N PHE A 68 -5.50 -10.16 1.20
CA PHE A 68 -4.07 -10.05 1.44
C PHE A 68 -3.74 -10.17 2.93
N TYR A 69 -2.81 -11.06 3.27
CA TYR A 69 -2.31 -11.21 4.64
C TYR A 69 -1.20 -10.19 4.92
N LEU A 70 -1.60 -8.97 5.22
CA LEU A 70 -0.73 -7.84 5.55
C LEU A 70 -1.41 -6.92 6.58
N GLU A 71 -0.61 -6.16 7.30
CA GLU A 71 -1.10 -5.07 8.15
C GLU A 71 -1.17 -3.77 7.35
N VAL A 72 -2.11 -2.91 7.67
CA VAL A 72 -2.31 -1.63 6.98
C VAL A 72 -2.07 -0.50 7.99
N LEU A 73 -1.12 0.38 7.69
CA LEU A 73 -0.79 1.52 8.55
C LEU A 73 -0.97 2.82 7.76
N GLU A 74 -1.98 3.60 8.15
CA GLU A 74 -2.20 4.95 7.65
C GLU A 74 -1.31 5.93 8.44
N THR A 75 -0.43 6.64 7.74
CA THR A 75 0.36 7.73 8.32
C THR A 75 -0.34 9.05 7.99
N LYS A 76 -0.84 9.75 9.02
CA LYS A 76 -1.49 11.06 8.92
C LYS A 76 -0.52 12.21 9.09
#